data_AF-A0AA39G0D8-F1
#
_entry.id   AF-A0AA39G0D8-F1
#
_cell.length_a   1.000
_cell.length_b   1.000
_cell.length_c   1.000
_cell.angle_alpha   90.00
_cell.angle_beta   90.00
_cell.angle_gamma   90.00
#
_symmetry.space_group_name_H-M   'P 1'
#
loop_
_entity.id
_entity.type
_entity.pdbx_description
1 polymer ?
#
loop_
_entity_poly.entity_id
_entity_poly.type
_entity_poly.pdbx_seq_one_letter_code
_entity_poly.pdbx_strand_id
1 'polypeptide(L)'
;MPCNEHSHCTAPEKCECLSGYEMSVGHYHYNDYSCDPICESNCPTNAYCQSPNNCVCLDGHNKIIERDNNTNNIISFNCEPICDPPCGYRGNCLNPNTCSCEEGWELNNTVSCSPHCDPPCGNFSACTSPNICECYYDYKLLPRNSTDSYNCAPICDKKCINGYCAFPNFCQCNEGFILDTDDRFNCEPVCGDYGCNYGNCTAPNVCTCFDEYQLSVNNKWTCEPICENCTYGTCIAPNNCICNNGYEKNENNQCVPSCYGRCINGTCIAPLDCKCDPGYISITHDNIDNNSSMCTPLCEINCDNGTCTSPNICTCNYGYEKDDDNNCIPSCDGRCEFGNCYAPGQCYCNDGYITSNDSIGNICQPYCELDCINGKCSSPNRCECNQGYIFHNSNRSECIAVCDGGCGYGDCIAPNKCQCHVGYVHQDNRTSLSDGSQLANECVNPCSNECGIHGVCNIENRMCNCFYGWSGDNCGVSTLCGIIRNESDNDLLQWIADRNGTNDTIGSLQAVNWDGPTCNEKCVLNNINDTTGCFRLNTDGKQYVMDGTFVCFVDAASWCNSIDLQTSNRIYGGIAGTIILIIAIAGSAVVIFFIIKRRRQRNFIVDPMNSGNLLEQSEATESILTEESSYI
;
A
#
# COMPACT_ATOMS: atom_id res chain seq x y z
N MET A 1 72.99 -79.34 124.20
CA MET A 1 72.15 -79.24 122.99
C MET A 1 72.92 -79.84 121.82
N PRO A 2 72.27 -80.50 120.84
CA PRO A 2 72.97 -80.86 119.60
C PRO A 2 73.37 -79.58 118.86
N CYS A 3 74.49 -79.64 118.14
CA CYS A 3 74.95 -78.54 117.29
C CYS A 3 74.02 -78.38 116.06
N ASN A 4 73.87 -77.15 115.57
CA ASN A 4 73.03 -76.82 114.41
C ASN A 4 73.61 -77.36 113.08
N GLU A 5 72.88 -77.22 111.97
CA GLU A 5 73.37 -77.59 110.64
C GLU A 5 74.73 -76.98 110.33
N HIS A 6 75.57 -77.74 109.62
CA HIS A 6 76.94 -77.37 109.25
C HIS A 6 77.89 -77.11 110.42
N SER A 7 77.61 -77.68 111.61
CA SER A 7 78.52 -77.65 112.75
C SER A 7 78.63 -79.03 113.42
N HIS A 8 79.69 -79.23 114.20
CA HIS A 8 79.94 -80.47 114.93
C HIS A 8 80.35 -80.18 116.38
N CYS A 9 80.05 -81.13 117.26
CA CYS A 9 80.32 -81.02 118.69
C CYS A 9 81.78 -81.40 118.99
N THR A 10 82.57 -80.48 119.52
CA THR A 10 83.97 -80.74 119.90
C THR A 10 84.16 -80.87 121.41
N ALA A 11 83.27 -80.28 122.22
CA ALA A 11 83.21 -80.43 123.67
C ALA A 11 81.77 -80.16 124.18
N PRO A 12 81.42 -80.52 125.43
CA PRO A 12 80.12 -80.17 125.99
C PRO A 12 79.86 -78.66 125.87
N GLU A 13 78.72 -78.30 125.27
CA GLU A 13 78.29 -76.92 124.98
C GLU A 13 79.17 -76.13 123.98
N LYS A 14 80.11 -76.78 123.29
CA LYS A 14 80.96 -76.16 122.27
C LYS A 14 80.78 -76.82 120.90
N CYS A 15 80.29 -76.04 119.95
CA CYS A 15 80.15 -76.41 118.55
C CYS A 15 81.19 -75.67 117.69
N GLU A 16 81.79 -76.36 116.73
CA GLU A 16 82.67 -75.77 115.72
C GLU A 16 82.08 -76.01 114.33
N CYS A 17 82.12 -74.99 113.47
CA CYS A 17 81.63 -75.10 112.11
C CYS A 17 82.41 -76.15 111.31
N LEU A 18 81.71 -76.85 110.40
CA LEU A 18 82.34 -77.77 109.46
C LEU A 18 83.28 -77.02 108.53
N SER A 19 84.26 -77.74 107.98
CA SER A 19 85.23 -77.16 107.04
C SER A 19 84.52 -76.44 105.88
N GLY A 20 84.92 -75.20 105.62
CA GLY A 20 84.27 -74.33 104.62
C GLY A 20 83.10 -73.51 105.15
N TYR A 21 82.79 -73.55 106.45
CA TYR A 21 81.81 -72.68 107.10
C TYR A 21 82.44 -71.93 108.28
N GLU A 22 82.00 -70.70 108.54
CA GLU A 22 82.42 -69.86 109.66
C GLU A 22 81.24 -69.44 110.52
N MET A 23 81.51 -69.02 111.75
CA MET A 23 80.46 -68.63 112.69
C MET A 23 79.87 -67.27 112.28
N SER A 24 78.56 -67.22 112.07
CA SER A 24 77.86 -66.03 111.56
C SER A 24 78.07 -64.81 112.47
N VAL A 25 78.49 -63.68 111.88
CA VAL A 25 78.81 -62.44 112.60
C VAL A 25 77.51 -61.67 112.89
N GLY A 26 76.85 -61.94 114.01
CA GLY A 26 75.67 -61.16 114.41
C GLY A 26 74.79 -61.72 115.53
N HIS A 27 74.89 -63.01 115.84
CA HIS A 27 74.05 -63.65 116.87
C HIS A 27 74.78 -63.81 118.21
N TYR A 28 75.10 -62.70 118.87
CA TYR A 28 75.73 -62.68 120.21
C TYR A 28 74.73 -62.84 121.38
N HIS A 29 73.68 -63.64 121.21
CA HIS A 29 72.75 -63.94 122.31
C HIS A 29 72.30 -65.41 122.33
N TYR A 30 72.81 -66.11 123.35
CA TYR A 30 72.36 -67.39 123.94
C TYR A 30 72.01 -68.55 122.98
N ASN A 31 73.01 -69.41 122.73
CA ASN A 31 72.92 -70.80 122.27
C ASN A 31 72.48 -71.08 120.81
N ASP A 32 72.54 -70.10 119.90
CA ASP A 32 72.29 -70.35 118.47
C ASP A 32 73.59 -70.30 117.65
N TYR A 33 74.18 -71.46 117.38
CA TYR A 33 75.43 -71.61 116.62
C TYR A 33 75.11 -71.68 115.13
N SER A 34 74.90 -70.54 114.45
CA SER A 34 74.72 -70.53 112.98
C SER A 34 76.07 -70.44 112.27
N CYS A 35 76.28 -71.32 111.28
CA CYS A 35 77.51 -71.38 110.49
C CYS A 35 77.21 -70.95 109.04
N ASP A 36 77.79 -69.83 108.62
CA ASP A 36 77.66 -69.30 107.26
C ASP A 36 78.74 -69.91 106.35
N PRO A 37 78.45 -70.20 105.08
CA PRO A 37 79.43 -70.76 104.16
C PRO A 37 80.52 -69.73 103.81
N ILE A 38 81.76 -70.19 103.79
CA ILE A 38 82.94 -69.42 103.36
C ILE A 38 83.13 -69.63 101.86
N CYS A 39 83.22 -68.53 101.12
CA CYS A 39 83.66 -68.53 99.73
C CYS A 39 85.07 -67.92 99.68
N GLU A 40 86.06 -68.69 99.18
CA GLU A 40 87.51 -68.33 99.18
C GLU A 40 87.81 -66.98 98.52
N SER A 41 87.00 -66.61 97.53
CA SER A 41 86.90 -65.24 97.05
C SER A 41 85.54 -64.72 97.45
N ASN A 42 85.48 -63.52 98.05
CA ASN A 42 84.21 -62.84 98.29
C ASN A 42 83.38 -62.89 97.00
N CYS A 43 82.14 -63.35 97.10
CA CYS A 43 81.26 -63.40 95.93
C CYS A 43 81.17 -62.01 95.29
N PRO A 44 81.08 -61.92 93.95
CA PRO A 44 80.98 -60.64 93.25
C PRO A 44 79.74 -59.87 93.69
N THR A 45 79.70 -58.58 93.37
CA THR A 45 78.55 -57.72 93.64
C THR A 45 77.26 -58.35 93.11
N ASN A 46 76.18 -58.25 93.91
CA ASN A 46 74.88 -58.87 93.63
C ASN A 46 74.86 -60.41 93.63
N ALA A 47 75.79 -61.05 94.34
CA ALA A 47 75.80 -62.47 94.63
C ALA A 47 75.96 -62.74 96.13
N TYR A 48 75.55 -63.92 96.57
CA TYR A 48 75.78 -64.41 97.93
C TYR A 48 76.33 -65.84 97.92
N CYS A 49 77.01 -66.23 99.01
CA CYS A 49 77.57 -67.56 99.17
C CYS A 49 76.44 -68.50 99.64
N GLN A 50 76.00 -69.43 98.77
CA GLN A 50 74.93 -70.38 99.11
C GLN A 50 75.47 -71.62 99.83
N SER A 51 76.69 -72.04 99.48
CA SER A 51 77.42 -73.15 100.11
C SER A 51 78.93 -72.89 99.94
N PRO A 52 79.82 -73.63 100.64
CA PRO A 52 81.25 -73.35 100.60
C PRO A 52 81.78 -73.33 99.17
N ASN A 53 82.46 -72.24 98.81
CA ASN A 53 82.97 -71.98 97.47
C ASN A 53 81.92 -72.01 96.33
N ASN A 54 80.64 -71.74 96.61
CA ASN A 54 79.57 -71.69 95.61
C ASN A 54 78.74 -70.39 95.73
N CYS A 55 79.02 -69.45 94.82
CA CYS A 55 78.28 -68.19 94.73
C CYS A 55 77.09 -68.30 93.76
N VAL A 56 75.95 -67.74 94.18
CA VAL A 56 74.75 -67.59 93.35
C VAL A 56 74.31 -66.13 93.33
N CYS A 57 73.73 -65.70 92.20
CA CYS A 57 73.25 -64.33 92.05
C CYS A 57 72.00 -64.09 92.91
N LEU A 58 71.83 -62.85 93.37
CA LEU A 58 70.60 -62.39 94.01
C LEU A 58 69.43 -62.42 93.03
N ASP A 59 68.21 -62.49 93.57
CA ASP A 59 66.98 -62.43 92.76
C ASP A 59 66.98 -61.20 91.85
N GLY A 60 66.52 -61.39 90.61
CA GLY A 60 66.52 -60.33 89.59
C GLY A 60 67.89 -60.07 88.95
N HIS A 61 68.89 -60.93 89.16
CA HIS A 61 70.18 -60.87 88.45
C HIS A 61 70.49 -62.18 87.70
N ASN A 62 71.02 -62.05 86.49
CA ASN A 62 71.48 -63.15 85.66
C ASN A 62 72.95 -63.48 85.93
N LYS A 63 73.25 -64.77 85.99
CA LYS A 63 74.61 -65.29 86.10
C LYS A 63 75.35 -65.18 84.77
N ILE A 64 76.36 -64.34 84.73
CA ILE A 64 77.30 -64.21 83.61
C ILE A 64 78.60 -64.93 83.97
N ILE A 65 79.00 -65.86 83.12
CA ILE A 65 80.22 -66.66 83.31
C ILE A 65 81.10 -66.46 82.09
N GLU A 66 82.28 -65.90 82.27
CA GLU A 66 83.29 -65.89 81.21
C GLU A 66 84.17 -67.13 81.35
N ARG A 67 84.41 -67.83 80.24
CA ARG A 67 85.28 -69.01 80.20
C ARG A 67 86.48 -68.76 79.32
N ASP A 68 87.60 -69.37 79.70
CA ASP A 68 88.80 -69.39 78.88
C ASP A 68 88.54 -70.22 77.62
N ASN A 69 88.74 -69.61 76.46
CA ASN A 69 88.44 -70.24 75.17
C ASN A 69 89.25 -71.53 74.91
N ASN A 70 90.40 -71.70 75.57
CA ASN A 70 91.29 -72.84 75.35
C ASN A 70 91.10 -73.94 76.40
N THR A 71 90.85 -73.58 77.65
CA THR A 71 90.75 -74.55 78.77
C THR A 71 89.33 -74.80 79.24
N ASN A 72 88.37 -73.98 78.79
CA ASN A 72 86.98 -74.00 79.21
C ASN A 72 86.76 -73.80 80.72
N ASN A 73 87.81 -73.35 81.43
CA ASN A 73 87.77 -72.99 82.84
C ASN A 73 87.06 -71.64 83.03
N ILE A 74 86.37 -71.49 84.15
CA ILE A 74 85.69 -70.23 84.50
C ILE A 74 86.75 -69.19 84.87
N ILE A 75 86.80 -68.09 84.09
CA ILE A 75 87.70 -66.95 84.33
C ILE A 75 87.05 -65.96 85.29
N SER A 76 85.78 -65.63 85.06
CA SER A 76 85.04 -64.66 85.86
C SER A 76 83.59 -65.09 86.04
N PHE A 77 83.03 -64.74 87.20
CA PHE A 77 81.63 -64.90 87.56
C PHE A 77 81.11 -63.54 88.00
N ASN A 78 80.09 -63.02 87.32
CA ASN A 78 79.45 -61.74 87.62
C ASN A 78 77.93 -61.90 87.55
N CYS A 79 77.22 -61.01 88.23
CA CYS A 79 75.76 -60.99 88.27
C CYS A 79 75.24 -59.67 87.71
N GLU A 80 74.62 -59.71 86.53
CA GLU A 80 74.05 -58.54 85.87
C GLU A 80 72.55 -58.42 86.14
N PRO A 81 71.99 -57.21 86.33
CA PRO A 81 70.58 -57.02 86.62
C PRO A 81 69.69 -57.44 85.44
N ILE A 82 68.50 -57.98 85.75
CA ILE A 82 67.47 -58.36 84.79
C ILE A 82 66.43 -57.25 84.73
N CYS A 83 66.15 -56.75 83.53
CA CYS A 83 65.03 -55.86 83.26
C CYS A 83 63.99 -56.63 82.43
N ASP A 84 62.80 -56.83 82.99
CA ASP A 84 61.64 -57.42 82.30
C ASP A 84 60.43 -56.46 82.36
N PRO A 85 60.04 -55.83 81.25
CA PRO A 85 60.56 -56.01 79.88
C PRO A 85 61.97 -55.43 79.69
N PRO A 86 62.73 -55.89 78.66
CA PRO A 86 64.07 -55.38 78.40
C PRO A 86 64.05 -53.88 78.13
N CYS A 87 65.11 -53.19 78.56
CA CYS A 87 65.29 -51.78 78.25
C CYS A 87 65.29 -51.59 76.72
N GLY A 88 64.54 -50.60 76.26
CA GLY A 88 64.39 -50.27 74.85
C GLY A 88 65.69 -49.78 74.20
N TYR A 89 65.60 -49.37 72.95
CA TYR A 89 66.76 -48.88 72.18
C TYR A 89 67.53 -47.79 72.93
N ARG A 90 68.86 -47.94 73.05
CA ARG A 90 69.77 -47.05 73.80
C ARG A 90 69.47 -46.93 75.31
N GLY A 91 68.77 -47.92 75.86
CA GLY A 91 68.58 -48.10 77.30
C GLY A 91 69.54 -49.12 77.89
N ASN A 92 70.09 -48.82 79.06
CA ASN A 92 70.97 -49.69 79.85
C ASN A 92 70.27 -50.11 81.16
N CYS A 93 70.31 -51.40 81.50
CA CYS A 93 69.74 -51.92 82.75
C CYS A 93 70.75 -51.70 83.90
N LEU A 94 70.44 -50.80 84.84
CA LEU A 94 71.35 -50.47 85.95
C LEU A 94 71.09 -51.32 87.20
N ASN A 95 69.81 -51.61 87.48
CA ASN A 95 69.33 -52.42 88.59
C ASN A 95 68.16 -53.28 88.09
N PRO A 96 67.72 -54.32 88.84
CA PRO A 96 66.56 -55.12 88.45
C PRO A 96 65.36 -54.23 88.11
N ASN A 97 64.80 -54.38 86.92
CA ASN A 97 63.69 -53.60 86.37
C ASN A 97 63.89 -52.07 86.35
N THR A 98 65.14 -51.59 86.37
CA THR A 98 65.47 -50.16 86.34
C THR A 98 66.36 -49.84 85.14
N CYS A 99 65.79 -49.16 84.15
CA CYS A 99 66.49 -48.71 82.95
C CYS A 99 67.01 -47.27 83.09
N SER A 100 68.12 -46.98 82.43
CA SER A 100 68.66 -45.64 82.20
C SER A 100 68.97 -45.44 80.72
N CYS A 101 69.09 -44.21 80.24
CA CYS A 101 69.36 -43.94 78.83
C CYS A 101 70.81 -43.48 78.61
N GLU A 102 71.32 -43.71 77.40
CA GLU A 102 72.60 -43.14 76.94
C GLU A 102 72.58 -41.60 76.95
N GLU A 103 73.76 -40.97 76.93
CA GLU A 103 73.88 -39.50 76.93
C GLU A 103 73.12 -38.87 75.75
N GLY A 104 72.33 -37.83 76.04
CA GLY A 104 71.45 -37.18 75.07
C GLY A 104 70.10 -37.86 74.84
N TRP A 105 69.79 -38.94 75.58
CA TRP A 105 68.50 -39.62 75.59
C TRP A 105 67.87 -39.57 76.99
N GLU A 106 66.55 -39.53 77.05
CA GLU A 106 65.76 -39.46 78.28
C GLU A 106 64.71 -40.59 78.34
N LEU A 107 64.36 -41.02 79.54
CA LEU A 107 63.32 -42.04 79.74
C LEU A 107 61.95 -41.44 79.40
N ASN A 108 61.37 -41.88 78.30
CA ASN A 108 59.99 -41.54 77.90
C ASN A 108 58.97 -42.30 78.76
N ASN A 109 59.27 -43.57 79.06
CA ASN A 109 58.50 -44.46 79.95
C ASN A 109 59.47 -45.21 80.88
N THR A 110 58.97 -46.12 81.72
CA THR A 110 59.81 -46.93 82.63
C THR A 110 60.88 -47.78 81.95
N VAL A 111 60.75 -48.05 80.64
CA VAL A 111 61.65 -48.94 79.89
C VAL A 111 62.12 -48.39 78.53
N SER A 112 61.63 -47.24 78.05
CA SER A 112 61.93 -46.74 76.70
C SER A 112 62.58 -45.37 76.71
N CYS A 113 63.60 -45.18 75.88
CA CYS A 113 64.36 -43.94 75.75
C CYS A 113 63.93 -43.16 74.50
N SER A 114 63.73 -41.85 74.64
CA SER A 114 63.56 -40.89 73.54
C SER A 114 64.76 -39.93 73.49
N PRO A 115 65.12 -39.40 72.32
CA PRO A 115 66.18 -38.40 72.24
C PRO A 115 65.74 -37.10 72.94
N HIS A 116 66.66 -36.47 73.65
CA HIS A 116 66.46 -35.17 74.27
C HIS A 116 66.89 -34.05 73.31
N CYS A 117 66.04 -33.05 73.13
CA CYS A 117 66.32 -31.88 72.30
C CYS A 117 66.15 -30.60 73.13
N ASP A 118 67.22 -29.82 73.25
CA ASP A 118 67.20 -28.49 73.88
C ASP A 118 67.76 -27.43 72.89
N PRO A 119 66.94 -26.47 72.42
CA PRO A 119 65.52 -26.27 72.74
C PRO A 119 64.60 -27.37 72.17
N PRO A 120 63.39 -27.56 72.73
CA PRO A 120 62.46 -28.58 72.27
C PRO A 120 62.06 -28.37 70.80
N CYS A 121 61.82 -29.48 70.09
CA CYS A 121 61.32 -29.44 68.72
C CYS A 121 59.92 -28.83 68.68
N GLY A 122 59.70 -27.93 67.72
CA GLY A 122 58.50 -27.11 67.62
C GLY A 122 57.42 -27.77 66.80
N ASN A 123 56.42 -26.98 66.40
CA ASN A 123 55.28 -27.50 65.67
C ASN A 123 55.71 -28.14 64.33
N PHE A 124 55.11 -29.30 64.05
CA PHE A 124 55.34 -30.10 62.84
C PHE A 124 56.78 -30.63 62.69
N SER A 125 57.46 -30.84 63.82
CA SER A 125 58.78 -31.46 63.88
C SER A 125 58.87 -32.52 64.97
N ALA A 126 59.79 -33.46 64.83
CA ALA A 126 60.07 -34.48 65.82
C ALA A 126 61.57 -34.52 66.17
N CYS A 127 61.87 -34.80 67.44
CA CYS A 127 63.24 -35.06 67.88
C CYS A 127 63.61 -36.48 67.43
N THR A 128 64.44 -36.59 66.39
CA THR A 128 64.87 -37.89 65.81
C THR A 128 66.20 -38.35 66.39
N SER A 129 66.99 -37.44 66.94
CA SER A 129 68.28 -37.69 67.59
C SER A 129 68.61 -36.57 68.58
N PRO A 130 69.57 -36.75 69.50
CA PRO A 130 69.89 -35.75 70.51
C PRO A 130 70.19 -34.39 69.87
N ASN A 131 69.43 -33.35 70.25
CA ASN A 131 69.47 -32.00 69.69
C ASN A 131 69.25 -31.88 68.16
N ILE A 132 68.65 -32.88 67.52
CA ILE A 132 68.31 -32.88 66.08
C ILE A 132 66.79 -32.98 65.92
N CYS A 133 66.20 -31.91 65.39
CA CYS A 133 64.78 -31.84 65.04
C CYS A 133 64.61 -31.96 63.52
N GLU A 134 63.78 -32.91 63.09
CA GLU A 134 63.40 -33.09 61.68
C GLU A 134 61.94 -32.71 61.47
N CYS A 135 61.65 -32.00 60.37
CA CYS A 135 60.29 -31.68 59.99
C CYS A 135 59.54 -32.91 59.49
N TYR A 136 58.22 -32.94 59.68
CA TYR A 136 57.38 -33.92 59.01
C TYR A 136 57.39 -33.75 57.49
N TYR A 137 56.98 -34.81 56.78
CA TYR A 137 56.90 -34.82 55.33
C TYR A 137 56.06 -33.64 54.81
N ASP A 138 56.54 -32.98 53.74
CA ASP A 138 56.00 -31.74 53.17
C ASP A 138 56.04 -30.51 54.09
N TYR A 139 56.90 -30.50 55.11
CA TYR A 139 57.22 -29.31 55.88
C TYR A 139 58.71 -28.95 55.73
N LYS A 140 59.01 -27.65 55.79
CA LYS A 140 60.38 -27.11 55.72
C LYS A 140 60.71 -26.34 56.98
N LEU A 141 61.99 -26.38 57.38
CA LEU A 141 62.52 -25.59 58.49
C LEU A 141 62.33 -24.11 58.22
N LEU A 142 61.77 -23.40 59.20
CA LEU A 142 61.71 -21.95 59.16
C LEU A 142 63.08 -21.34 59.53
N PRO A 143 63.48 -20.20 58.93
CA PRO A 143 64.64 -19.45 59.38
C PRO A 143 64.51 -19.10 60.86
N ARG A 144 65.61 -19.27 61.61
CA ARG A 144 65.65 -19.12 63.07
C ARG A 144 65.34 -17.67 63.48
N ASN A 145 64.07 -17.37 63.72
CA ASN A 145 63.62 -16.06 64.17
C ASN A 145 63.41 -15.98 65.70
N SER A 146 63.36 -17.12 66.41
CA SER A 146 63.31 -17.15 67.88
C SER A 146 64.25 -18.22 68.43
N THR A 147 64.71 -18.00 69.67
CA THR A 147 65.64 -18.86 70.40
C THR A 147 64.99 -20.11 70.99
N ASP A 148 63.67 -20.26 70.84
CA ASP A 148 62.88 -21.06 71.79
C ASP A 148 62.45 -22.42 71.24
N SER A 149 62.47 -22.66 69.92
CA SER A 149 62.09 -23.95 69.32
C SER A 149 62.37 -24.07 67.79
N TYR A 150 62.58 -25.29 67.28
CA TYR A 150 62.70 -25.58 65.84
C TYR A 150 61.33 -25.74 65.20
N ASN A 151 60.81 -24.68 64.57
CA ASN A 151 59.50 -24.71 63.91
C ASN A 151 59.60 -25.01 62.41
N CYS A 152 58.65 -25.79 61.91
CA CYS A 152 58.52 -26.09 60.49
C CYS A 152 57.25 -25.46 59.90
N ALA A 153 57.31 -25.06 58.62
CA ALA A 153 56.19 -24.53 57.86
C ALA A 153 55.81 -25.47 56.71
N PRO A 154 54.52 -25.58 56.36
CA PRO A 154 54.08 -26.44 55.27
C PRO A 154 54.64 -25.97 53.92
N ILE A 155 54.83 -26.91 53.02
CA ILE A 155 55.27 -26.70 51.65
C ILE A 155 54.03 -26.72 50.74
N CYS A 156 53.91 -25.71 49.88
CA CYS A 156 52.93 -25.65 48.81
C CYS A 156 53.68 -25.61 47.47
N ASP A 157 53.27 -26.45 46.52
CA ASP A 157 53.89 -26.58 45.20
C ASP A 157 53.84 -25.26 44.42
N LYS A 158 52.74 -24.53 44.58
CA LYS A 158 52.57 -23.15 44.11
C LYS A 158 52.41 -22.23 45.32
N LYS A 159 52.90 -21.00 45.17
CA LYS A 159 52.71 -19.96 46.19
C LYS A 159 51.23 -19.56 46.25
N CYS A 160 50.66 -19.51 47.45
CA CYS A 160 49.32 -18.98 47.67
C CYS A 160 49.28 -17.47 47.35
N ILE A 161 48.43 -17.07 46.41
CA ILE A 161 48.17 -15.66 46.06
C ILE A 161 47.08 -15.14 47.00
N ASN A 162 47.31 -13.99 47.64
CA ASN A 162 46.39 -13.40 48.64
C ASN A 162 46.01 -14.34 49.81
N GLY A 163 46.89 -15.27 50.15
CA GLY A 163 46.73 -16.20 51.26
C GLY A 163 48.07 -16.74 51.74
N TYR A 164 48.02 -17.71 52.64
CA TYR A 164 49.18 -18.42 53.15
C TYR A 164 48.96 -19.93 53.14
N CYS A 165 50.06 -20.70 53.09
CA CYS A 165 50.02 -22.16 53.13
C CYS A 165 49.72 -22.57 54.59
N ALA A 166 48.51 -23.07 54.85
CA ALA A 166 48.10 -23.50 56.20
C ALA A 166 48.46 -24.96 56.46
N PHE A 167 48.39 -25.80 55.42
CA PHE A 167 48.83 -27.19 55.41
C PHE A 167 49.52 -27.49 54.07
N PRO A 168 50.25 -28.61 53.94
CA PRO A 168 50.86 -28.99 52.67
C PRO A 168 49.86 -28.93 51.53
N ASN A 169 50.19 -28.12 50.51
CA ASN A 169 49.35 -27.91 49.34
C ASN A 169 47.91 -27.41 49.60
N PHE A 170 47.67 -26.78 50.75
CA PHE A 170 46.38 -26.20 51.12
C PHE A 170 46.54 -24.72 51.53
N CYS A 171 45.98 -23.83 50.72
CA CYS A 171 46.01 -22.40 50.95
C CYS A 171 44.83 -21.95 51.81
N GLN A 172 45.11 -21.16 52.84
CA GLN A 172 44.12 -20.41 53.59
C GLN A 172 44.17 -18.95 53.14
N CYS A 173 43.02 -18.43 52.73
CA CYS A 173 42.91 -17.06 52.22
C CYS A 173 43.01 -16.03 53.35
N ASN A 174 43.57 -14.86 53.02
CA ASN A 174 43.59 -13.72 53.93
C ASN A 174 42.18 -13.16 54.12
N GLU A 175 41.99 -12.36 55.19
CA GLU A 175 40.70 -11.74 55.47
C GLU A 175 40.20 -10.90 54.28
N GLY A 176 38.92 -11.08 53.91
CA GLY A 176 38.30 -10.42 52.76
C GLY A 176 38.59 -11.09 51.41
N PHE A 177 39.20 -12.28 51.40
CA PHE A 177 39.37 -13.11 50.21
C PHE A 177 38.74 -14.49 50.41
N ILE A 178 38.31 -15.12 49.30
CA ILE A 178 37.78 -16.49 49.25
C ILE A 178 38.61 -17.34 48.30
N LEU A 179 38.60 -18.65 48.51
CA LEU A 179 39.34 -19.57 47.65
C LEU A 179 38.70 -19.58 46.26
N ASP A 180 39.52 -19.37 45.24
CA ASP A 180 39.12 -19.52 43.84
C ASP A 180 38.72 -20.98 43.57
N THR A 181 37.59 -21.16 42.88
CA THR A 181 37.07 -22.50 42.56
C THR A 181 37.91 -23.24 41.53
N ASP A 182 38.59 -22.52 40.65
CA ASP A 182 39.38 -23.07 39.55
C ASP A 182 40.87 -23.20 39.91
N ASP A 183 41.39 -22.30 40.76
CA ASP A 183 42.76 -22.37 41.27
C ASP A 183 42.83 -22.37 42.80
N ARG A 184 43.00 -23.55 43.39
CA ARG A 184 43.17 -23.73 44.85
C ARG A 184 44.39 -23.03 45.48
N PHE A 185 45.24 -22.40 44.68
CA PHE A 185 46.36 -21.56 45.15
C PHE A 185 46.10 -20.06 44.98
N ASN A 186 44.94 -19.68 44.44
CA ASN A 186 44.50 -18.32 44.26
C ASN A 186 43.35 -17.98 45.22
N CYS A 187 43.38 -16.79 45.79
CA CYS A 187 42.32 -16.27 46.64
C CYS A 187 41.78 -14.98 46.02
N GLU A 188 40.51 -14.99 45.66
CA GLU A 188 39.80 -13.88 45.02
C GLU A 188 39.22 -12.92 46.06
N PRO A 189 39.29 -11.60 45.83
CA PRO A 189 38.76 -10.61 46.77
C PRO A 189 37.23 -10.61 46.80
N VAL A 190 36.66 -10.39 47.98
CA VAL A 190 35.20 -10.28 48.19
C VAL A 190 34.76 -8.82 48.26
N CYS A 191 33.66 -8.49 47.59
CA CYS A 191 33.00 -7.18 47.65
C CYS A 191 31.61 -7.28 48.29
N GLY A 192 31.49 -6.92 49.57
CA GLY A 192 30.21 -6.95 50.28
C GLY A 192 29.51 -8.31 50.25
N ASP A 193 28.22 -8.34 50.60
CA ASP A 193 27.44 -9.60 50.62
C ASP A 193 26.91 -10.00 49.24
N TYR A 194 26.83 -9.05 48.30
CA TYR A 194 26.19 -9.22 46.99
C TYR A 194 27.15 -9.18 45.80
N GLY A 195 28.47 -9.02 46.04
CA GLY A 195 29.45 -8.85 44.97
C GLY A 195 29.44 -7.45 44.33
N CYS A 196 30.19 -7.30 43.24
CA CYS A 196 30.28 -6.06 42.46
C CYS A 196 29.45 -6.21 41.17
N ASN A 197 28.26 -5.59 41.13
CA ASN A 197 27.39 -5.67 39.95
C ASN A 197 27.93 -4.79 38.82
N TYR A 198 28.10 -5.37 37.63
CA TYR A 198 28.70 -4.72 36.45
C TYR A 198 30.11 -4.15 36.70
N GLY A 199 30.88 -4.87 37.52
CA GLY A 199 32.30 -4.61 37.74
C GLY A 199 33.01 -5.84 38.26
N ASN A 200 34.28 -5.66 38.62
CA ASN A 200 35.07 -6.70 39.25
C ASN A 200 35.62 -6.24 40.61
N CYS A 201 35.83 -7.20 41.51
CA CYS A 201 36.53 -6.98 42.76
C CYS A 201 38.03 -6.98 42.49
N THR A 202 38.68 -5.82 42.61
CA THR A 202 40.14 -5.70 42.42
C THR A 202 40.90 -5.75 43.75
N ALA A 203 40.21 -5.48 44.86
CA ALA A 203 40.72 -5.67 46.21
C ALA A 203 39.54 -5.93 47.17
N PRO A 204 39.79 -6.43 48.40
CA PRO A 204 38.73 -6.63 49.38
C PRO A 204 37.96 -5.34 49.60
N ASN A 205 36.64 -5.42 49.47
CA ASN A 205 35.73 -4.30 49.58
C ASN A 205 35.94 -3.16 48.57
N VAL A 206 36.62 -3.40 47.45
CA VAL A 206 36.84 -2.42 46.37
C VAL A 206 36.25 -2.95 45.06
N CYS A 207 35.17 -2.32 44.62
CA CYS A 207 34.47 -2.60 43.38
C CYS A 207 34.95 -1.62 42.29
N THR A 208 35.52 -2.16 41.22
CA THR A 208 35.94 -1.39 40.04
C THR A 208 35.03 -1.73 38.88
N CYS A 209 34.37 -0.71 38.33
CA CYS A 209 33.37 -0.87 37.28
C CYS A 209 34.00 -1.27 35.94
N PHE A 210 33.22 -1.98 35.12
CA PHE A 210 33.59 -2.21 33.72
C PHE A 210 33.62 -0.91 32.93
N ASP A 211 34.26 -0.96 31.76
CA ASP A 211 34.32 0.19 30.86
C ASP A 211 32.89 0.70 30.54
N GLU A 212 32.72 2.02 30.51
CA GLU A 212 31.44 2.72 30.31
C GLU A 212 30.42 2.59 31.47
N TYR A 213 30.85 2.08 32.63
CA TYR A 213 30.08 2.11 33.87
C TYR A 213 30.80 2.96 34.93
N GLN A 214 30.03 3.58 35.82
CA GLN A 214 30.53 4.36 36.94
C GLN A 214 29.95 3.85 38.27
N LEU A 215 30.67 4.07 39.37
CA LEU A 215 30.22 3.62 40.68
C LEU A 215 28.94 4.37 41.08
N SER A 216 27.90 3.64 41.49
CA SER A 216 26.65 4.24 41.96
C SER A 216 26.90 5.10 43.20
N VAL A 217 26.25 6.26 43.25
CA VAL A 217 26.29 7.17 44.41
C VAL A 217 25.59 6.55 45.62
N ASN A 218 24.58 5.72 45.38
CA ASN A 218 23.73 5.13 46.43
C ASN A 218 24.25 3.78 46.91
N ASN A 219 24.95 3.04 46.05
CA ASN A 219 25.45 1.71 46.37
C ASN A 219 26.87 1.49 45.82
N LYS A 220 27.87 1.53 46.70
CA LYS A 220 29.28 1.29 46.36
C LYS A 220 29.61 -0.12 45.85
N TRP A 221 28.61 -1.01 45.75
CA TRP A 221 28.72 -2.36 45.19
C TRP A 221 28.04 -2.49 43.82
N THR A 222 27.46 -1.41 43.32
CA THR A 222 26.74 -1.40 42.03
C THR A 222 27.37 -0.37 41.12
N CYS A 223 27.72 -0.81 39.92
CA CYS A 223 28.13 0.07 38.83
C CYS A 223 26.92 0.40 37.96
N GLU A 224 26.67 1.68 37.74
CA GLU A 224 25.61 2.21 36.90
C GLU A 224 26.16 2.59 35.53
N PRO A 225 25.42 2.35 34.44
CA PRO A 225 25.86 2.70 33.10
C PRO A 225 25.99 4.21 32.90
N ILE A 226 27.00 4.64 32.14
CA ILE A 226 27.19 6.03 31.75
C ILE A 226 26.35 6.31 30.49
N CYS A 227 25.54 7.36 30.54
CA CYS A 227 24.74 7.82 29.41
C CYS A 227 24.89 9.34 29.24
N GLU A 228 25.39 9.79 28.09
CA GLU A 228 25.68 11.21 27.86
C GLU A 228 24.41 12.07 27.63
N ASN A 229 23.25 11.47 27.31
CA ASN A 229 22.01 12.21 26.96
C ASN A 229 20.68 11.48 27.29
N CYS A 230 20.46 11.03 28.54
CA CYS A 230 19.18 10.44 28.99
C CYS A 230 18.30 11.40 29.83
N THR A 231 18.19 12.68 29.49
CA THR A 231 17.49 13.69 30.33
C THR A 231 16.00 13.36 30.60
N TYR A 232 15.33 12.69 29.66
CA TYR A 232 13.93 12.26 29.77
C TYR A 232 13.76 10.74 29.66
N GLY A 233 14.76 10.00 30.13
CA GLY A 233 14.75 8.55 30.11
C GLY A 233 15.50 7.93 31.28
N THR A 234 15.41 6.62 31.38
CA THR A 234 16.19 5.80 32.31
C THR A 234 17.32 5.12 31.55
N CYS A 235 18.56 5.29 32.02
CA CYS A 235 19.73 4.63 31.47
C CYS A 235 19.73 3.16 31.91
N ILE A 236 19.63 2.24 30.95
CA ILE A 236 19.57 0.78 31.23
C ILE A 236 20.85 0.05 30.82
N ALA A 237 21.64 0.66 29.94
CA ALA A 237 22.96 0.20 29.49
C ALA A 237 23.73 1.42 28.95
N PRO A 238 25.06 1.33 28.77
CA PRO A 238 25.85 2.44 28.25
C PRO A 238 25.26 3.02 26.97
N ASN A 239 25.07 4.34 26.94
CA ASN A 239 24.45 5.08 25.83
C ASN A 239 23.06 4.57 25.36
N ASN A 240 22.37 3.74 26.16
CA ASN A 240 21.06 3.22 25.83
C ASN A 240 20.02 3.61 26.89
N CYS A 241 19.18 4.57 26.51
CA CYS A 241 18.06 5.04 27.33
C CYS A 241 16.77 4.31 26.96
N ILE A 242 15.94 4.02 27.96
CA ILE A 242 14.50 3.84 27.79
C ILE A 242 13.83 5.18 28.08
N CYS A 243 12.97 5.67 27.19
CA CYS A 243 12.31 6.95 27.39
C CYS A 243 11.20 6.84 28.43
N ASN A 244 11.03 7.89 29.23
CA ASN A 244 9.97 7.98 30.22
C ASN A 244 8.60 8.08 29.53
N ASN A 245 7.52 7.82 30.26
CA ASN A 245 6.17 7.89 29.70
C ASN A 245 5.89 9.29 29.10
N GLY A 246 5.37 9.33 27.87
CA GLY A 246 5.16 10.56 27.10
C GLY A 246 6.37 11.05 26.31
N TYR A 247 7.48 10.29 26.26
CA TYR A 247 8.67 10.60 25.47
C TYR A 247 9.00 9.45 24.50
N GLU A 248 9.58 9.78 23.36
CA GLU A 248 9.98 8.83 22.32
C GLU A 248 11.39 9.12 21.80
N LYS A 249 12.03 8.15 21.15
CA LYS A 249 13.38 8.33 20.59
C LYS A 249 13.30 9.09 19.27
N ASN A 250 14.10 10.14 19.11
CA ASN A 250 14.34 10.78 17.82
C ASN A 250 15.38 10.00 16.98
N GLU A 251 15.70 10.49 15.77
CA GLU A 251 16.71 9.91 14.88
C GLU A 251 18.11 9.80 15.51
N ASN A 252 18.40 10.63 16.52
CA ASN A 252 19.65 10.64 17.27
C ASN A 252 19.60 9.78 18.55
N ASN A 253 18.58 8.93 18.71
CA ASN A 253 18.34 8.10 19.90
C ASN A 253 18.13 8.88 21.21
N GLN A 254 17.84 10.17 21.15
CA GLN A 254 17.53 11.00 22.32
C GLN A 254 16.04 10.93 22.64
N CYS A 255 15.70 10.88 23.92
CA CYS A 255 14.31 10.93 24.37
C CYS A 255 13.76 12.35 24.24
N VAL A 256 12.85 12.55 23.29
CA VAL A 256 12.14 13.80 23.03
C VAL A 256 10.66 13.66 23.39
N PRO A 257 9.94 14.75 23.70
CA PRO A 257 8.52 14.67 24.02
C PRO A 257 7.72 14.07 22.86
N SER A 258 6.80 13.15 23.16
CA SER A 258 5.90 12.56 22.18
C SER A 258 4.56 13.30 22.14
N CYS A 259 4.21 13.77 20.95
CA CYS A 259 2.90 14.31 20.64
C CYS A 259 2.10 13.35 19.73
N TYR A 260 2.55 12.09 19.58
CA TYR A 260 1.96 11.07 18.71
C TYR A 260 1.78 11.51 17.25
N GLY A 261 2.70 12.33 16.73
CA GLY A 261 2.62 12.89 15.38
C GLY A 261 1.50 13.93 15.18
N ARG A 262 0.81 14.38 16.24
CA ARG A 262 -0.32 15.32 16.14
C ARG A 262 0.09 16.79 16.11
N CYS A 263 1.36 17.09 16.37
CA CYS A 263 1.97 18.41 16.23
C CYS A 263 2.35 18.74 14.79
N ILE A 264 1.36 18.80 13.90
CA ILE A 264 1.57 19.22 12.50
C ILE A 264 1.50 20.76 12.48
N ASN A 265 2.45 21.42 11.81
CA ASN A 265 2.61 22.89 11.85
C ASN A 265 2.89 23.43 13.27
N GLY A 266 3.78 22.75 14.00
CA GLY A 266 4.26 23.15 15.31
C GLY A 266 5.41 22.29 15.79
N THR A 267 5.98 22.65 16.93
CA THR A 267 7.03 21.91 17.63
C THR A 267 6.48 21.32 18.93
N CYS A 268 6.66 20.00 19.12
CA CYS A 268 6.32 19.34 20.39
C CYS A 268 7.32 19.77 21.47
N ILE A 269 6.86 20.50 22.49
CA ILE A 269 7.71 21.07 23.55
C ILE A 269 7.60 20.30 24.88
N ALA A 270 6.50 19.59 25.09
CA ALA A 270 6.27 18.67 26.19
C ALA A 270 5.27 17.58 25.78
N PRO A 271 5.12 16.48 26.54
CA PRO A 271 4.18 15.42 26.19
C PRO A 271 2.78 15.99 26.01
N LEU A 272 2.18 15.76 24.85
CA LEU A 272 0.86 16.30 24.48
C LEU A 272 0.78 17.85 24.50
N ASP A 273 1.90 18.56 24.39
CA ASP A 273 1.92 20.03 24.37
C ASP A 273 2.69 20.54 23.15
N CYS A 274 2.01 21.35 22.35
CA CYS A 274 2.48 21.80 21.06
C CYS A 274 2.65 23.31 21.01
N LYS A 275 3.85 23.76 20.65
CA LYS A 275 4.08 25.14 20.25
C LYS A 275 3.79 25.27 18.75
N CYS A 276 2.64 25.80 18.40
CA CYS A 276 2.24 25.98 17.00
C CYS A 276 3.09 27.03 16.27
N ASP A 277 3.25 26.83 14.95
CA ASP A 277 3.94 27.76 14.05
C ASP A 277 3.13 29.05 13.85
N PRO A 278 3.74 30.16 13.41
CA PRO A 278 3.02 31.41 13.16
C PRO A 278 1.82 31.22 12.22
N GLY A 279 0.67 31.78 12.60
CA GLY A 279 -0.59 31.60 11.87
C GLY A 279 -1.38 30.34 12.26
N TYR A 280 -0.89 29.54 13.21
CA TYR A 280 -1.61 28.41 13.79
C TYR A 280 -1.84 28.63 15.29
N ILE A 281 -2.95 28.13 15.81
CA ILE A 281 -3.32 28.20 17.23
C ILE A 281 -3.52 26.80 17.81
N SER A 282 -3.15 26.64 19.08
CA SER A 282 -3.31 25.38 19.82
C SER A 282 -4.77 25.19 20.21
N ILE A 283 -5.31 24.01 19.92
CA ILE A 283 -6.63 23.60 20.40
C ILE A 283 -6.48 22.85 21.73
N THR A 284 -7.21 23.31 22.75
CA THR A 284 -7.18 22.71 24.09
C THR A 284 -7.82 21.31 24.10
N HIS A 285 -7.24 20.41 24.91
CA HIS A 285 -7.49 18.96 25.03
C HIS A 285 -8.94 18.48 25.24
N ASP A 286 -9.93 19.35 25.32
CA ASP A 286 -11.30 18.97 25.72
C ASP A 286 -12.18 18.42 24.58
N ASN A 287 -11.77 18.55 23.30
CA ASN A 287 -12.54 18.05 22.14
C ASN A 287 -11.65 17.75 20.92
N ILE A 288 -10.63 16.90 21.09
CA ILE A 288 -9.81 16.43 19.95
C ILE A 288 -10.25 15.01 19.61
N ASP A 289 -10.97 14.87 18.49
CA ASP A 289 -11.06 13.58 17.80
C ASP A 289 -9.63 13.05 17.59
N ASN A 290 -9.38 11.78 17.91
CA ASN A 290 -8.02 11.19 17.97
C ASN A 290 -7.15 11.38 16.71
N ASN A 291 -7.74 11.81 15.58
CA ASN A 291 -7.07 12.05 14.31
C ASN A 291 -6.77 13.54 13.99
N SER A 292 -7.19 14.50 14.81
CA SER A 292 -7.00 15.93 14.50
C SER A 292 -5.64 16.44 14.99
N SER A 293 -5.04 17.36 14.23
CA SER A 293 -3.80 18.03 14.62
C SER A 293 -4.04 18.99 15.79
N MET A 294 -3.08 19.06 16.72
CA MET A 294 -3.13 19.94 17.89
C MET A 294 -2.97 21.43 17.52
N CYS A 295 -2.53 21.73 16.30
CA CYS A 295 -2.41 23.08 15.77
C CYS A 295 -3.38 23.26 14.60
N THR A 296 -4.29 24.23 14.75
CA THR A 296 -5.28 24.58 13.72
C THR A 296 -4.96 25.93 13.09
N PRO A 297 -5.17 26.11 11.79
CA PRO A 297 -4.86 27.37 11.12
C PRO A 297 -5.79 28.48 11.60
N LEU A 298 -5.23 29.68 11.78
CA LEU A 298 -5.96 30.90 12.09
C LEU A 298 -6.29 31.64 10.79
N CYS A 299 -7.58 31.90 10.56
CA CYS A 299 -8.05 32.79 9.51
C CYS A 299 -8.67 34.03 10.16
N GLU A 300 -8.11 35.21 9.88
CA GLU A 300 -8.68 36.50 10.30
C GLU A 300 -9.90 36.87 9.44
N ILE A 301 -9.95 36.36 8.21
CA ILE A 301 -11.12 36.39 7.34
C ILE A 301 -12.09 35.25 7.70
N ASN A 302 -13.38 35.54 7.76
CA ASN A 302 -14.40 34.51 7.93
C ASN A 302 -14.49 33.69 6.63
N CYS A 303 -14.12 32.41 6.70
CA CYS A 303 -14.26 31.48 5.58
C CYS A 303 -15.73 31.03 5.41
N ASP A 304 -16.63 31.96 5.16
CA ASP A 304 -18.03 31.64 4.89
C ASP A 304 -18.13 30.74 3.64
N ASN A 305 -18.86 29.63 3.74
CA ASN A 305 -18.95 28.58 2.71
C ASN A 305 -17.59 27.93 2.34
N GLY A 306 -16.63 27.95 3.25
CA GLY A 306 -15.37 27.22 3.13
C GLY A 306 -14.86 26.69 4.46
N THR A 307 -13.65 26.13 4.44
CA THR A 307 -12.92 25.69 5.62
C THR A 307 -11.55 26.34 5.65
N CYS A 308 -11.09 26.79 6.82
CA CYS A 308 -9.74 27.32 6.97
C CYS A 308 -8.76 26.15 6.94
N THR A 309 -8.02 26.00 5.82
CA THR A 309 -7.08 24.88 5.62
C THR A 309 -5.62 25.30 5.81
N SER A 310 -5.34 26.61 5.76
CA SER A 310 -4.03 27.20 6.04
C SER A 310 -4.22 28.63 6.56
N PRO A 311 -3.21 29.26 7.18
CA PRO A 311 -3.35 30.59 7.75
C PRO A 311 -3.84 31.58 6.71
N ASN A 312 -4.99 32.24 6.97
CA ASN A 312 -5.68 33.14 6.04
C ASN A 312 -6.00 32.57 4.65
N ILE A 313 -6.10 31.25 4.49
CA ILE A 313 -6.47 30.59 3.23
C ILE A 313 -7.69 29.70 3.48
N CYS A 314 -8.80 30.09 2.88
CA CYS A 314 -10.02 29.30 2.84
C CYS A 314 -9.95 28.28 1.68
N THR A 315 -10.34 27.05 1.92
CA THR A 315 -10.70 26.10 0.85
C THR A 315 -12.21 26.05 0.77
N CYS A 316 -12.75 26.41 -0.40
CA CYS A 316 -14.19 26.54 -0.60
C CYS A 316 -14.88 25.18 -0.58
N ASN A 317 -16.10 25.14 -0.03
CA ASN A 317 -16.92 23.94 -0.03
C ASN A 317 -17.36 23.61 -1.47
N TYR A 318 -17.77 22.37 -1.69
CA TYR A 318 -18.22 21.92 -3.01
C TYR A 318 -19.30 22.84 -3.61
N GLY A 319 -19.08 23.28 -4.86
CA GLY A 319 -19.96 24.22 -5.56
C GLY A 319 -19.65 25.70 -5.32
N TYR A 320 -18.60 26.03 -4.58
CA TYR A 320 -18.09 27.39 -4.37
C TYR A 320 -16.68 27.54 -4.93
N GLU A 321 -16.36 28.72 -5.46
CA GLU A 321 -15.05 29.10 -6.00
C GLU A 321 -14.53 30.39 -5.34
N LYS A 322 -13.24 30.65 -5.47
CA LYS A 322 -12.62 31.85 -4.90
C LYS A 322 -12.84 33.05 -5.82
N ASP A 323 -13.27 34.17 -5.26
CA ASP A 323 -13.19 35.46 -5.92
C ASP A 323 -11.77 36.07 -5.81
N ASP A 324 -11.55 37.24 -6.41
CA ASP A 324 -10.27 37.97 -6.38
C ASP A 324 -9.82 38.34 -4.95
N ASP A 325 -10.76 38.37 -4.00
CA ASP A 325 -10.55 38.70 -2.59
C ASP A 325 -10.44 37.43 -1.69
N ASN A 326 -10.31 36.24 -2.28
CA ASN A 326 -10.23 34.94 -1.61
C ASN A 326 -11.49 34.49 -0.83
N ASN A 327 -12.64 35.12 -1.06
CA ASN A 327 -13.91 34.68 -0.49
C ASN A 327 -14.51 33.55 -1.32
N CYS A 328 -15.26 32.65 -0.66
CA CYS A 328 -15.92 31.55 -1.34
C CYS A 328 -17.31 31.97 -1.86
N ILE A 329 -17.37 32.28 -3.15
CA ILE A 329 -18.61 32.64 -3.87
C ILE A 329 -19.20 31.41 -4.56
N PRO A 330 -20.53 31.33 -4.76
CA PRO A 330 -21.15 30.18 -5.42
C PRO A 330 -20.69 30.09 -6.89
N SER A 331 -20.25 28.92 -7.32
CA SER A 331 -19.88 28.64 -8.71
C SER A 331 -21.10 28.10 -9.48
N CYS A 332 -21.30 28.63 -10.68
CA CYS A 332 -22.35 28.21 -11.59
C CYS A 332 -21.80 27.68 -12.93
N ASP A 333 -20.48 27.40 -13.04
CA ASP A 333 -19.80 26.87 -14.24
C ASP A 333 -20.18 27.57 -15.56
N GLY A 334 -20.38 28.89 -15.54
CA GLY A 334 -20.81 29.66 -16.73
C GLY A 334 -22.26 29.42 -17.19
N ARG A 335 -23.07 28.67 -16.44
CA ARG A 335 -24.47 28.33 -16.80
C ARG A 335 -25.46 29.49 -16.61
N CYS A 336 -25.05 30.57 -15.96
CA CYS A 336 -25.87 31.79 -15.76
C CYS A 336 -25.51 32.91 -16.77
N GLU A 337 -25.37 32.61 -18.06
CA GLU A 337 -24.94 33.60 -19.07
C GLU A 337 -25.83 34.87 -19.14
N PHE A 338 -27.10 34.77 -18.75
CA PHE A 338 -28.06 35.87 -18.70
C PHE A 338 -28.71 36.07 -17.31
N GLY A 339 -27.95 35.79 -16.24
CA GLY A 339 -28.41 35.96 -14.85
C GLY A 339 -27.25 36.06 -13.85
N ASN A 340 -27.58 36.16 -12.56
CA ASN A 340 -26.60 36.17 -11.47
C ASN A 340 -26.67 34.86 -10.66
N CYS A 341 -25.52 34.31 -10.28
CA CYS A 341 -25.42 33.13 -9.44
C CYS A 341 -25.62 33.52 -7.96
N TYR A 342 -26.60 32.93 -7.28
CA TYR A 342 -26.85 33.21 -5.85
C TYR A 342 -26.63 31.98 -4.96
N ALA A 343 -26.58 30.79 -5.54
CA ALA A 343 -26.22 29.53 -4.89
C ALA A 343 -25.63 28.57 -5.95
N PRO A 344 -24.87 27.53 -5.57
CA PRO A 344 -24.25 26.63 -6.52
C PRO A 344 -25.26 26.03 -7.51
N GLY A 345 -25.07 26.30 -8.80
CA GLY A 345 -25.98 25.87 -9.87
C GLY A 345 -27.38 26.52 -9.89
N GLN A 346 -27.60 27.61 -9.16
CA GLN A 346 -28.87 28.35 -9.14
C GLN A 346 -28.68 29.81 -9.58
N CYS A 347 -29.44 30.19 -10.62
CA CYS A 347 -29.38 31.50 -11.24
C CYS A 347 -30.65 32.31 -10.96
N TYR A 348 -30.50 33.61 -10.70
CA TYR A 348 -31.58 34.58 -10.85
C TYR A 348 -31.45 35.24 -12.22
N CYS A 349 -32.46 35.10 -13.07
CA CYS A 349 -32.41 35.59 -14.45
C CYS A 349 -32.65 37.09 -14.56
N ASN A 350 -31.94 37.75 -15.48
CA ASN A 350 -32.12 39.16 -15.77
C ASN A 350 -33.49 39.42 -16.42
N ASP A 351 -33.96 40.67 -16.37
CA ASP A 351 -35.27 41.06 -16.92
C ASP A 351 -35.45 40.62 -18.39
N GLY A 352 -36.59 40.00 -18.69
CA GLY A 352 -36.89 39.44 -20.01
C GLY A 352 -36.38 38.01 -20.25
N TYR A 353 -35.68 37.42 -19.28
CA TYR A 353 -35.26 36.01 -19.31
C TYR A 353 -35.95 35.23 -18.19
N ILE A 354 -36.30 33.97 -18.45
CA ILE A 354 -36.93 33.06 -17.50
C ILE A 354 -36.10 31.79 -17.32
N THR A 355 -36.23 31.12 -16.19
CA THR A 355 -35.56 29.84 -15.92
C THR A 355 -36.14 28.73 -16.80
N SER A 356 -35.32 28.06 -17.60
CA SER A 356 -35.74 26.84 -18.31
C SER A 356 -35.76 25.64 -17.36
N ASN A 357 -36.84 24.84 -17.42
CA ASN A 357 -37.02 23.59 -16.67
C ASN A 357 -36.58 22.35 -17.47
N ASP A 358 -35.71 22.51 -18.47
CA ASP A 358 -35.16 21.36 -19.19
C ASP A 358 -34.13 20.60 -18.35
N SER A 359 -33.92 19.32 -18.66
CA SER A 359 -33.19 18.31 -17.87
C SER A 359 -31.68 18.57 -17.65
N ILE A 360 -31.21 19.77 -17.95
CA ILE A 360 -29.86 20.28 -17.73
C ILE A 360 -30.05 21.64 -17.06
N GLY A 361 -30.03 21.65 -15.73
CA GLY A 361 -30.59 22.72 -14.88
C GLY A 361 -30.31 24.18 -15.28
N ASN A 362 -31.36 25.00 -15.09
CA ASN A 362 -31.35 26.43 -14.81
C ASN A 362 -30.53 27.34 -15.74
N ILE A 363 -30.74 27.21 -17.05
CA ILE A 363 -30.28 28.23 -18.01
C ILE A 363 -31.37 29.30 -18.14
N CYS A 364 -30.96 30.57 -18.01
CA CYS A 364 -31.83 31.72 -18.28
C CYS A 364 -32.07 31.84 -19.79
N GLN A 365 -33.29 31.52 -20.23
CA GLN A 365 -33.69 31.60 -21.63
C GLN A 365 -34.53 32.86 -21.90
N PRO A 366 -34.44 33.45 -23.09
CA PRO A 366 -35.23 34.62 -23.43
C PRO A 366 -36.73 34.30 -23.43
N TYR A 367 -37.53 35.20 -22.85
CA TYR A 367 -38.98 35.09 -22.85
C TYR A 367 -39.61 35.90 -23.98
N CYS A 368 -40.51 35.28 -24.73
CA CYS A 368 -41.33 35.94 -25.74
C CYS A 368 -42.79 35.85 -25.28
N GLU A 369 -43.48 36.99 -25.11
CA GLU A 369 -44.89 37.05 -24.69
C GLU A 369 -45.83 36.39 -25.71
N LEU A 370 -45.47 36.48 -26.99
CA LEU A 370 -46.12 35.76 -28.08
C LEU A 370 -45.24 34.58 -28.50
N ASP A 371 -45.84 33.39 -28.56
CA ASP A 371 -45.15 32.18 -29.01
C ASP A 371 -44.62 32.34 -30.44
N CYS A 372 -43.35 31.96 -30.65
CA CYS A 372 -42.70 31.98 -31.96
C CYS A 372 -43.11 30.73 -32.78
N ILE A 373 -44.22 30.81 -33.51
CA ILE A 373 -44.73 29.72 -34.34
C ILE A 373 -43.72 29.42 -35.46
N ASN A 374 -43.22 28.18 -35.51
CA ASN A 374 -42.15 27.73 -36.41
C ASN A 374 -40.84 28.56 -36.31
N GLY A 375 -40.58 29.12 -35.14
CA GLY A 375 -39.35 29.82 -34.81
C GLY A 375 -38.89 29.54 -33.39
N LYS A 376 -37.85 30.24 -32.96
CA LYS A 376 -37.34 30.23 -31.58
C LYS A 376 -37.23 31.65 -31.04
N CYS A 377 -37.37 31.82 -29.73
CA CYS A 377 -37.11 33.10 -29.08
C CYS A 377 -35.59 33.32 -29.05
N SER A 378 -35.11 34.32 -29.78
CA SER A 378 -33.67 34.62 -29.91
C SER A 378 -33.18 35.63 -28.87
N SER A 379 -34.07 36.48 -28.39
CA SER A 379 -33.88 37.48 -27.32
C SER A 379 -35.27 37.91 -26.82
N PRO A 380 -35.40 38.60 -25.67
CA PRO A 380 -36.69 38.93 -25.09
C PRO A 380 -37.63 39.58 -26.13
N ASN A 381 -38.81 38.99 -26.33
CA ASN A 381 -39.82 39.41 -27.32
C ASN A 381 -39.35 39.47 -28.78
N ARG A 382 -38.31 38.71 -29.17
CA ARG A 382 -37.82 38.65 -30.55
C ARG A 382 -37.69 37.21 -31.04
N CYS A 383 -38.56 36.83 -31.96
CA CYS A 383 -38.50 35.56 -32.66
C CYS A 383 -37.41 35.54 -33.74
N GLU A 384 -36.87 34.36 -34.00
CA GLU A 384 -36.04 34.01 -35.14
C GLU A 384 -36.67 32.78 -35.80
N CYS A 385 -36.93 32.85 -37.11
CA CYS A 385 -37.55 31.74 -37.81
C CYS A 385 -36.62 30.54 -37.93
N ASN A 386 -37.19 29.34 -37.85
CA ASN A 386 -36.45 28.11 -38.10
C ASN A 386 -36.01 28.05 -39.58
N GLN A 387 -34.97 27.28 -39.87
CA GLN A 387 -34.44 27.15 -41.23
C GLN A 387 -35.53 26.69 -42.23
N GLY A 388 -35.61 27.36 -43.38
CA GLY A 388 -36.64 27.09 -44.40
C GLY A 388 -37.98 27.81 -44.17
N TYR A 389 -38.10 28.62 -43.10
CA TYR A 389 -39.25 29.47 -42.82
C TYR A 389 -38.87 30.96 -42.88
N ILE A 390 -39.82 31.82 -43.24
CA ILE A 390 -39.67 33.28 -43.25
C ILE A 390 -40.82 33.93 -42.48
N PHE A 391 -40.62 35.15 -41.98
CA PHE A 391 -41.69 35.87 -41.28
C PHE A 391 -42.90 36.08 -42.19
N HIS A 392 -44.08 35.85 -41.64
CA HIS A 392 -45.32 36.24 -42.28
C HIS A 392 -45.39 37.77 -42.38
N ASN A 393 -45.81 38.30 -43.54
CA ASN A 393 -45.81 39.75 -43.83
C ASN A 393 -46.55 40.62 -42.79
N SER A 394 -47.47 40.03 -42.03
CA SER A 394 -48.30 40.72 -41.04
C SER A 394 -47.97 40.37 -39.58
N ASN A 395 -47.18 39.32 -39.33
CA ASN A 395 -46.90 38.86 -37.97
C ASN A 395 -45.45 38.41 -37.80
N ARG A 396 -44.73 39.08 -36.88
CA ARG A 396 -43.33 38.76 -36.55
C ARG A 396 -43.17 37.63 -35.53
N SER A 397 -44.26 37.06 -35.03
CA SER A 397 -44.23 35.83 -34.21
C SER A 397 -44.56 34.57 -35.01
N GLU A 398 -44.89 34.70 -36.30
CA GLU A 398 -45.29 33.58 -37.15
C GLU A 398 -44.36 33.45 -38.34
N CYS A 399 -43.76 32.26 -38.46
CA CYS A 399 -42.87 31.90 -39.54
C CYS A 399 -43.59 30.94 -40.49
N ILE A 400 -43.72 31.32 -41.76
CA ILE A 400 -44.36 30.54 -42.82
C ILE A 400 -43.30 29.76 -43.61
N ALA A 401 -43.65 28.54 -44.03
CA ALA A 401 -42.76 27.68 -44.79
C ALA A 401 -42.49 28.24 -46.19
N VAL A 402 -41.26 28.07 -46.67
CA VAL A 402 -40.86 28.41 -48.03
C VAL A 402 -40.74 27.14 -48.87
N CYS A 403 -41.38 27.13 -50.04
CA CYS A 403 -41.24 26.09 -51.05
C CYS A 403 -40.58 26.68 -52.31
N ASP A 404 -39.33 26.30 -52.57
CA ASP A 404 -38.54 26.72 -53.72
C ASP A 404 -39.18 26.18 -55.02
N GLY A 405 -39.50 27.09 -55.95
CA GLY A 405 -40.22 26.76 -57.19
C GLY A 405 -41.75 26.84 -57.10
N GLY A 406 -42.32 26.99 -55.89
CA GLY A 406 -43.76 27.03 -55.67
C GLY A 406 -44.42 25.65 -55.78
N CYS A 407 -45.68 25.54 -55.34
CA CYS A 407 -46.40 24.26 -55.29
C CYS A 407 -47.38 24.04 -56.46
N GLY A 408 -47.43 24.96 -57.44
CA GLY A 408 -48.37 24.90 -58.56
C GLY A 408 -49.82 24.84 -58.08
N TYR A 409 -50.46 23.69 -58.26
CA TYR A 409 -51.82 23.38 -57.79
C TYR A 409 -51.85 22.72 -56.39
N GLY A 410 -51.10 23.29 -55.44
CA GLY A 410 -51.02 22.80 -54.07
C GLY A 410 -50.56 23.86 -53.07
N ASP A 411 -50.67 23.54 -51.78
CA ASP A 411 -50.30 24.43 -50.67
C ASP A 411 -48.96 24.02 -50.05
N CYS A 412 -48.12 25.01 -49.69
CA CYS A 412 -46.83 24.76 -49.01
C CYS A 412 -47.06 24.55 -47.52
N ILE A 413 -46.97 23.30 -47.05
CA ILE A 413 -47.31 22.93 -45.66
C ILE A 413 -46.08 22.78 -44.76
N ALA A 414 -44.88 22.68 -45.34
CA ALA A 414 -43.58 22.67 -44.67
C ALA A 414 -42.50 23.06 -45.69
N PRO A 415 -41.26 23.42 -45.27
CA PRO A 415 -40.21 23.83 -46.19
C PRO A 415 -40.00 22.79 -47.29
N ASN A 416 -40.10 23.23 -48.54
CA ASN A 416 -40.03 22.39 -49.75
C ASN A 416 -41.01 21.19 -49.80
N LYS A 417 -42.13 21.25 -49.07
CA LYS A 417 -43.17 20.21 -49.06
C LYS A 417 -44.54 20.76 -49.42
N CYS A 418 -45.04 20.33 -50.58
CA CYS A 418 -46.35 20.71 -51.09
C CYS A 418 -47.41 19.66 -50.78
N GLN A 419 -48.64 20.10 -50.52
CA GLN A 419 -49.84 19.28 -50.47
C GLN A 419 -50.71 19.59 -51.69
N CYS A 420 -50.88 18.64 -52.60
CA CYS A 420 -51.66 18.85 -53.82
C CYS A 420 -53.16 18.98 -53.56
N HIS A 421 -53.82 19.86 -54.34
CA HIS A 421 -55.27 19.97 -54.37
C HIS A 421 -55.90 18.73 -55.05
N VAL A 422 -57.19 18.49 -54.80
CA VAL A 422 -57.92 17.31 -55.30
C VAL A 422 -57.91 17.27 -56.83
N GLY A 423 -57.51 16.12 -57.42
CA GLY A 423 -57.43 15.91 -58.87
C GLY A 423 -56.05 16.17 -59.48
N TYR A 424 -55.11 16.71 -58.71
CA TYR A 424 -53.71 16.91 -59.12
C TYR A 424 -52.80 15.90 -58.43
N VAL A 425 -51.69 15.55 -59.09
CA VAL A 425 -50.71 14.57 -58.59
C VAL A 425 -49.32 15.20 -58.57
N HIS A 426 -48.46 14.73 -57.68
CA HIS A 426 -47.06 15.14 -57.68
C HIS A 426 -46.39 14.71 -58.99
N GLN A 427 -45.60 15.60 -59.58
CA GLN A 427 -44.86 15.29 -60.80
C GLN A 427 -43.81 14.21 -60.53
N ASP A 428 -43.96 13.02 -61.13
CA ASP A 428 -42.94 11.96 -61.10
C ASP A 428 -41.78 12.31 -62.03
N ASN A 429 -41.03 13.36 -61.72
CA ASN A 429 -39.71 13.57 -62.30
C ASN A 429 -38.66 13.49 -61.20
N ARG A 430 -38.16 12.27 -60.99
CA ARG A 430 -36.80 12.04 -60.45
C ARG A 430 -35.81 12.67 -61.42
N THR A 431 -35.60 13.97 -61.28
CA THR A 431 -34.34 14.60 -61.65
C THR A 431 -33.64 14.96 -60.36
N SER A 432 -32.79 14.03 -59.90
CA SER A 432 -31.79 14.33 -58.89
C SER A 432 -30.88 15.42 -59.46
N LEU A 433 -31.09 16.66 -59.06
CA LEU A 433 -30.04 17.67 -59.11
C LEU A 433 -28.94 17.22 -58.14
N SER A 434 -27.70 17.34 -58.59
CA SER A 434 -26.49 16.77 -57.98
C SER A 434 -26.08 17.39 -56.64
N ASP A 435 -27.01 18.02 -55.92
CA ASP A 435 -26.74 18.74 -54.66
C ASP A 435 -27.71 18.38 -53.52
N GLY A 436 -28.47 17.28 -53.66
CA GLY A 436 -29.22 16.69 -52.54
C GLY A 436 -30.40 17.52 -51.98
N SER A 437 -30.70 18.70 -52.52
CA SER A 437 -31.91 19.45 -52.17
C SER A 437 -33.10 18.93 -53.00
N GLN A 438 -34.10 18.36 -52.34
CA GLN A 438 -35.35 17.96 -52.99
C GLN A 438 -36.09 19.21 -53.45
N LEU A 439 -36.20 19.42 -54.77
CA LEU A 439 -37.13 20.43 -55.31
C LEU A 439 -38.54 20.06 -54.86
N ALA A 440 -39.31 21.07 -54.46
CA ALA A 440 -40.71 20.90 -54.09
C ALA A 440 -41.44 20.09 -55.18
N ASN A 441 -42.10 19.01 -54.76
CA ASN A 441 -42.86 18.14 -55.66
C ASN A 441 -44.04 18.93 -56.24
N GLU A 442 -43.81 19.64 -57.35
CA GLU A 442 -44.81 20.47 -58.01
C GLU A 442 -46.03 19.61 -58.34
N CYS A 443 -47.22 20.12 -57.99
CA CYS A 443 -48.47 19.45 -58.25
C CYS A 443 -48.89 19.73 -59.69
N VAL A 444 -49.01 18.69 -60.50
CA VAL A 444 -49.29 18.76 -61.94
C VAL A 444 -50.55 17.97 -62.30
N ASN A 445 -51.10 18.24 -63.49
CA ASN A 445 -52.23 17.50 -64.05
C ASN A 445 -51.76 16.12 -64.56
N PRO A 446 -52.44 15.00 -64.21
CA PRO A 446 -52.03 13.65 -64.60
C PRO A 446 -52.01 13.34 -66.11
N CYS A 447 -52.85 13.96 -66.94
CA CYS A 447 -52.85 13.75 -68.40
C CYS A 447 -52.16 14.92 -69.12
N SER A 448 -51.00 14.66 -69.73
CA SER A 448 -50.06 15.68 -70.25
C SER A 448 -50.63 16.65 -71.28
N ASN A 449 -51.69 16.28 -72.00
CA ASN A 449 -52.13 16.99 -73.19
C ASN A 449 -53.62 17.35 -73.22
N GLU A 450 -54.37 17.13 -72.12
CA GLU A 450 -55.83 17.32 -72.00
C GLU A 450 -56.63 16.52 -73.06
N CYS A 451 -57.49 15.60 -72.64
CA CYS A 451 -58.21 14.64 -73.53
C CYS A 451 -59.26 15.26 -74.47
N GLY A 452 -59.14 16.55 -74.75
CA GLY A 452 -60.12 17.37 -75.44
C GLY A 452 -61.48 17.32 -74.74
N ILE A 453 -62.51 17.75 -75.46
CA ILE A 453 -63.91 17.52 -75.09
C ILE A 453 -64.43 16.15 -75.58
N HIS A 454 -63.56 15.35 -76.21
CA HIS A 454 -63.91 14.12 -76.92
C HIS A 454 -63.41 12.86 -76.21
N GLY A 455 -62.95 13.00 -74.96
CA GLY A 455 -62.54 11.89 -74.11
C GLY A 455 -62.42 12.29 -72.65
N VAL A 456 -62.24 11.29 -71.79
CA VAL A 456 -62.08 11.46 -70.34
C VAL A 456 -60.70 10.96 -69.91
N CYS A 457 -59.97 11.77 -69.13
CA CYS A 457 -58.65 11.40 -68.60
C CYS A 457 -58.80 10.28 -67.56
N ASN A 458 -58.12 9.15 -67.81
CA ASN A 458 -57.98 8.10 -66.83
C ASN A 458 -56.71 8.36 -65.99
N ILE A 459 -56.91 8.66 -64.71
CA ILE A 459 -55.87 9.10 -63.76
C ILE A 459 -54.89 7.96 -63.42
N GLU A 460 -55.34 6.69 -63.48
CA GLU A 460 -54.52 5.53 -63.11
C GLU A 460 -53.47 5.19 -64.16
N ASN A 461 -53.84 5.25 -65.44
CA ASN A 461 -52.94 4.93 -66.55
C ASN A 461 -52.39 6.18 -67.27
N ARG A 462 -52.81 7.39 -66.84
CA ARG A 462 -52.44 8.68 -67.43
C ARG A 462 -52.73 8.75 -68.95
N MET A 463 -53.75 8.03 -69.42
CA MET A 463 -54.18 7.99 -70.82
C MET A 463 -55.61 8.54 -71.00
N CYS A 464 -55.91 9.03 -72.19
CA CYS A 464 -57.24 9.51 -72.56
C CYS A 464 -58.13 8.38 -73.08
N ASN A 465 -59.29 8.20 -72.46
CA ASN A 465 -60.34 7.31 -72.95
C ASN A 465 -61.24 8.09 -73.91
N CYS A 466 -61.09 7.87 -75.21
CA CYS A 466 -61.84 8.62 -76.24
C CYS A 466 -63.27 8.11 -76.42
N PHE A 467 -64.19 9.03 -76.69
CA PHE A 467 -65.56 8.72 -77.09
C PHE A 467 -65.57 8.04 -78.46
N TYR A 468 -66.59 7.20 -78.70
CA TYR A 468 -66.64 6.35 -79.88
C TYR A 468 -66.67 7.17 -81.18
N GLY A 469 -65.77 6.87 -82.12
CA GLY A 469 -65.53 7.65 -83.34
C GLY A 469 -64.40 8.67 -83.26
N TRP A 470 -63.82 8.86 -82.06
CA TRP A 470 -62.61 9.66 -81.83
C TRP A 470 -61.42 8.77 -81.45
N SER A 471 -60.22 9.19 -81.86
CA SER A 471 -58.96 8.49 -81.59
C SER A 471 -57.78 9.46 -81.47
N GLY A 472 -56.59 8.90 -81.20
CA GLY A 472 -55.36 9.64 -80.89
C GLY A 472 -55.21 9.97 -79.40
N ASP A 473 -54.00 10.35 -79.00
CA ASP A 473 -53.63 10.54 -77.57
C ASP A 473 -54.43 11.64 -76.86
N ASN A 474 -55.04 12.54 -77.64
CA ASN A 474 -55.91 13.64 -77.18
C ASN A 474 -57.37 13.49 -77.62
N CYS A 475 -57.76 12.35 -78.20
CA CYS A 475 -59.10 12.15 -78.76
C CYS A 475 -59.49 13.20 -79.83
N GLY A 476 -58.51 13.78 -80.52
CA GLY A 476 -58.71 14.84 -81.51
C GLY A 476 -58.89 14.37 -82.95
N VAL A 477 -58.75 13.06 -83.21
CA VAL A 477 -58.82 12.49 -84.57
C VAL A 477 -60.14 11.77 -84.79
N SER A 478 -60.89 12.18 -85.81
CA SER A 478 -62.12 11.49 -86.26
C SER A 478 -61.78 10.21 -87.03
N THR A 479 -62.26 9.06 -86.58
CA THR A 479 -62.07 7.77 -87.27
C THR A 479 -63.32 7.25 -87.95
N LEU A 480 -64.51 7.73 -87.61
CA LEU A 480 -65.76 7.40 -88.30
C LEU A 480 -66.75 8.57 -88.17
N CYS A 481 -67.65 8.75 -89.14
CA CYS A 481 -68.60 9.85 -89.12
C CYS A 481 -70.06 9.35 -89.25
N GLY A 482 -70.98 10.09 -88.62
CA GLY A 482 -72.42 9.82 -88.70
C GLY A 482 -73.15 10.82 -89.61
N ILE A 483 -74.03 10.33 -90.49
CA ILE A 483 -75.03 11.16 -91.20
C ILE A 483 -76.33 11.10 -90.42
N ILE A 484 -76.86 12.26 -90.04
CA ILE A 484 -78.12 12.37 -89.30
C ILE A 484 -79.26 12.63 -90.29
N ARG A 485 -80.31 11.82 -90.26
CA ARG A 485 -81.53 11.94 -91.09
C ARG A 485 -82.80 11.72 -90.28
N ASN A 486 -83.92 12.23 -90.80
CA ASN A 486 -85.22 12.19 -90.16
C ASN A 486 -86.12 11.11 -90.80
N GLU A 487 -87.07 10.57 -90.04
CA GLU A 487 -88.14 9.64 -90.46
C GLU A 487 -88.99 10.13 -91.66
N SER A 488 -89.00 11.44 -91.93
CA SER A 488 -89.71 12.04 -93.07
C SER A 488 -88.94 12.01 -94.40
N ASP A 489 -87.70 11.52 -94.40
CA ASP A 489 -86.86 11.41 -95.61
C ASP A 489 -87.25 10.14 -96.41
N ASN A 490 -87.90 10.32 -97.55
CA ASN A 490 -88.38 9.22 -98.39
C ASN A 490 -87.23 8.32 -98.89
N ASP A 491 -86.04 8.90 -99.10
CA ASP A 491 -84.86 8.15 -99.56
C ASP A 491 -84.33 7.24 -98.43
N LEU A 492 -84.41 7.70 -97.18
CA LEU A 492 -84.09 6.89 -95.99
C LEU A 492 -85.07 5.73 -95.82
N LEU A 493 -86.38 5.98 -95.99
CA LEU A 493 -87.42 4.96 -95.86
C LEU A 493 -87.31 3.88 -96.94
N GLN A 494 -87.03 4.29 -98.19
CA GLN A 494 -86.80 3.36 -99.30
C GLN A 494 -85.56 2.49 -99.04
N TRP A 495 -84.47 3.08 -98.55
CA TRP A 495 -83.24 2.35 -98.26
C TRP A 495 -83.37 1.37 -97.08
N ILE A 496 -84.09 1.77 -96.01
CA ILE A 496 -84.42 0.87 -94.89
C ILE A 496 -85.29 -0.30 -95.38
N ALA A 497 -86.29 -0.03 -96.23
CA ALA A 497 -87.17 -1.04 -96.80
C ALA A 497 -86.44 -2.03 -97.74
N ASP A 498 -85.56 -1.54 -98.61
CA ASP A 498 -84.76 -2.36 -99.53
C ASP A 498 -83.83 -3.33 -98.79
N ARG A 499 -83.33 -2.96 -97.60
CA ARG A 499 -82.43 -3.78 -96.80
C ARG A 499 -83.15 -4.79 -95.89
N ASN A 500 -84.31 -4.45 -95.35
CA ASN A 500 -85.07 -5.31 -94.43
C ASN A 500 -86.02 -6.30 -95.13
N GLY A 501 -86.23 -6.18 -96.45
CA GLY A 501 -86.94 -7.18 -97.26
C GLY A 501 -88.41 -7.40 -96.87
N THR A 502 -89.02 -6.47 -96.15
CA THR A 502 -90.40 -6.52 -95.65
C THR A 502 -91.02 -5.12 -95.66
N ASN A 503 -92.35 -5.02 -95.87
CA ASN A 503 -93.12 -3.75 -95.80
C ASN A 503 -93.38 -3.28 -94.35
N ASP A 504 -92.55 -3.70 -93.40
CA ASP A 504 -92.64 -3.28 -92.00
C ASP A 504 -91.57 -2.21 -91.74
N THR A 505 -91.98 -0.95 -91.81
CA THR A 505 -91.07 0.19 -91.93
C THR A 505 -90.49 0.71 -90.62
N ILE A 506 -90.92 0.26 -89.44
CA ILE A 506 -90.30 0.69 -88.17
C ILE A 506 -90.46 -0.44 -87.13
N GLY A 507 -89.43 -1.30 -86.98
CA GLY A 507 -89.42 -2.34 -85.95
C GLY A 507 -88.05 -2.99 -85.72
N SER A 508 -87.41 -2.67 -84.57
CA SER A 508 -86.21 -3.30 -83.96
C SER A 508 -84.79 -2.73 -84.23
N LEU A 509 -84.60 -1.41 -84.31
CA LEU A 509 -83.25 -0.81 -84.23
C LEU A 509 -82.96 -0.27 -82.82
N GLN A 510 -81.85 -0.73 -82.22
CA GLN A 510 -81.38 -0.32 -80.88
C GLN A 510 -80.97 1.16 -80.87
N ALA A 511 -81.37 1.91 -79.84
CA ALA A 511 -81.07 3.34 -79.75
C ALA A 511 -79.64 3.58 -79.20
N VAL A 512 -78.92 4.55 -79.77
CA VAL A 512 -77.51 4.87 -79.42
C VAL A 512 -77.33 6.36 -79.10
N ASN A 513 -76.50 6.70 -78.10
CA ASN A 513 -76.01 8.06 -77.88
C ASN A 513 -74.78 8.28 -78.76
N TRP A 514 -74.78 9.36 -79.55
CA TRP A 514 -73.73 9.66 -80.51
C TRP A 514 -73.14 11.04 -80.24
N ASP A 515 -71.90 11.06 -79.71
CA ASP A 515 -71.05 12.26 -79.55
C ASP A 515 -69.85 12.23 -80.52
N GLY A 516 -69.95 11.40 -81.56
CA GLY A 516 -68.95 11.29 -82.61
C GLY A 516 -69.12 12.36 -83.71
N PRO A 517 -68.16 12.46 -84.63
CA PRO A 517 -68.14 13.52 -85.64
C PRO A 517 -69.22 13.32 -86.72
N THR A 518 -69.71 14.41 -87.28
CA THR A 518 -70.67 14.40 -88.39
C THR A 518 -69.95 14.30 -89.73
N CYS A 519 -70.53 13.60 -90.69
CA CYS A 519 -69.92 13.48 -92.03
C CYS A 519 -69.96 14.81 -92.80
N ASN A 520 -69.10 14.93 -93.81
CA ASN A 520 -69.02 16.10 -94.68
C ASN A 520 -70.39 16.43 -95.32
N GLU A 521 -70.77 17.72 -95.36
CA GLU A 521 -72.08 18.20 -95.86
C GLU A 521 -72.39 17.79 -97.31
N LYS A 522 -71.38 17.51 -98.14
CA LYS A 522 -71.56 17.06 -99.53
C LYS A 522 -71.92 15.57 -99.65
N CYS A 523 -71.95 14.85 -98.53
CA CYS A 523 -72.25 13.43 -98.49
C CYS A 523 -73.78 13.19 -98.49
N VAL A 524 -74.28 12.52 -99.54
CA VAL A 524 -75.71 12.21 -99.71
C VAL A 524 -75.88 10.70 -99.86
N LEU A 525 -76.83 10.12 -99.10
CA LEU A 525 -77.05 8.67 -98.97
C LEU A 525 -77.31 7.96 -100.31
N ASN A 526 -77.92 8.62 -101.30
CA ASN A 526 -78.27 8.00 -102.59
C ASN A 526 -77.08 7.58 -103.48
N ASN A 527 -75.85 7.96 -103.12
CA ASN A 527 -74.65 7.66 -103.91
C ASN A 527 -73.66 6.73 -103.19
N ILE A 528 -74.10 6.04 -102.14
CA ILE A 528 -73.23 5.26 -101.26
C ILE A 528 -73.79 3.84 -101.16
N ASN A 529 -73.16 2.92 -101.88
CA ASN A 529 -73.66 1.54 -102.00
C ASN A 529 -73.20 0.62 -100.87
N ASP A 530 -72.21 0.99 -100.04
CA ASP A 530 -71.65 0.09 -99.02
C ASP A 530 -71.27 0.81 -97.72
N THR A 531 -72.24 1.15 -96.85
CA THR A 531 -71.93 1.45 -95.45
C THR A 531 -72.87 0.82 -94.41
N THR A 532 -72.26 0.58 -93.26
CA THR A 532 -72.71 -0.14 -92.06
C THR A 532 -73.89 0.57 -91.37
N GLY A 533 -75.06 -0.08 -91.32
CA GLY A 533 -76.20 0.15 -90.41
C GLY A 533 -76.62 1.58 -89.98
N CYS A 534 -77.90 1.91 -90.12
CA CYS A 534 -78.50 3.09 -89.48
C CYS A 534 -79.14 2.71 -88.15
N PHE A 535 -78.96 3.53 -87.12
CA PHE A 535 -79.49 3.30 -85.78
C PHE A 535 -80.32 4.50 -85.32
N ARG A 536 -81.31 4.25 -84.46
CA ARG A 536 -82.10 5.34 -83.88
C ARG A 536 -81.23 6.12 -82.90
N LEU A 537 -81.22 7.44 -83.01
CA LEU A 537 -80.51 8.27 -82.04
C LEU A 537 -81.34 8.38 -80.77
N ASN A 538 -80.72 8.12 -79.62
CA ASN A 538 -81.34 8.39 -78.34
C ASN A 538 -81.01 9.83 -77.92
N THR A 539 -82.03 10.66 -77.73
CA THR A 539 -81.87 12.07 -77.34
C THR A 539 -82.36 12.25 -75.91
N ASP A 540 -81.69 11.62 -74.96
CA ASP A 540 -81.93 11.87 -73.56
C ASP A 540 -81.31 13.23 -73.16
N GLY A 541 -82.13 14.29 -73.11
CA GLY A 541 -81.81 15.47 -72.29
C GLY A 541 -82.09 16.88 -72.81
N LYS A 542 -82.79 17.12 -73.94
CA LYS A 542 -83.31 18.46 -74.26
C LYS A 542 -84.78 18.39 -74.67
N GLN A 543 -85.61 19.01 -73.84
CA GLN A 543 -87.06 19.14 -74.00
C GLN A 543 -87.37 19.94 -75.29
N TYR A 544 -88.34 19.44 -76.05
CA TYR A 544 -88.88 19.94 -77.34
C TYR A 544 -88.17 19.49 -78.63
N VAL A 545 -88.88 18.56 -79.32
CA VAL A 545 -89.08 18.41 -80.79
C VAL A 545 -88.74 17.02 -81.33
N MET A 546 -89.84 16.30 -81.61
CA MET A 546 -90.13 15.16 -82.51
C MET A 546 -89.20 13.92 -82.51
N ASP A 547 -89.80 12.83 -82.04
CA ASP A 547 -89.48 11.45 -82.41
C ASP A 547 -89.11 11.34 -83.90
N GLY A 548 -87.98 10.69 -84.17
CA GLY A 548 -87.69 10.12 -85.47
C GLY A 548 -86.44 10.60 -86.18
N THR A 549 -85.29 10.48 -85.52
CA THR A 549 -83.99 10.76 -86.12
C THR A 549 -83.09 9.52 -86.07
N PHE A 550 -82.43 9.24 -87.18
CA PHE A 550 -81.47 8.14 -87.33
C PHE A 550 -80.07 8.68 -87.59
N VAL A 551 -79.07 7.99 -87.06
CA VAL A 551 -77.68 8.14 -87.46
C VAL A 551 -77.29 6.96 -88.34
N CYS A 552 -76.85 7.25 -89.55
CA CYS A 552 -76.29 6.27 -90.47
C CYS A 552 -74.77 6.39 -90.46
N PHE A 553 -74.08 5.30 -90.15
CA PHE A 553 -72.63 5.31 -90.10
C PHE A 553 -72.03 5.15 -91.48
N VAL A 554 -70.99 5.92 -91.73
CA VAL A 554 -70.21 5.83 -92.96
C VAL A 554 -68.80 5.39 -92.58
N ASP A 555 -68.30 4.39 -93.29
CA ASP A 555 -66.98 3.82 -93.02
C ASP A 555 -65.87 4.88 -93.18
N ALA A 556 -64.81 4.72 -92.40
CA ALA A 556 -63.62 5.55 -92.34
C ALA A 556 -62.92 5.69 -93.71
N ALA A 557 -63.05 4.68 -94.56
CA ALA A 557 -62.44 4.65 -95.90
C ALA A 557 -63.22 5.44 -96.96
N SER A 558 -64.40 5.98 -96.63
CA SER A 558 -65.20 6.77 -97.56
C SER A 558 -64.70 8.21 -97.68
N TRP A 559 -64.89 8.81 -98.86
CA TRP A 559 -64.60 10.23 -99.11
C TRP A 559 -65.44 11.20 -98.25
N CYS A 560 -66.50 10.69 -97.63
CA CYS A 560 -67.35 11.44 -96.70
C CYS A 560 -66.70 11.69 -95.33
N ASN A 561 -65.68 10.90 -94.96
CA ASN A 561 -64.86 11.14 -93.78
C ASN A 561 -63.58 11.90 -94.19
N SER A 562 -63.71 13.18 -94.54
CA SER A 562 -62.54 14.03 -94.82
C SER A 562 -62.61 15.42 -94.18
N ILE A 563 -61.60 15.64 -93.34
CA ILE A 563 -61.04 16.89 -92.80
C ILE A 563 -60.17 17.53 -93.90
N ASP A 564 -60.32 18.84 -94.17
CA ASP A 564 -59.15 19.72 -94.33
C ASP A 564 -59.46 21.24 -94.42
N LEU A 565 -58.48 22.01 -93.93
CA LEU A 565 -58.18 23.46 -94.10
C LEU A 565 -58.91 24.51 -93.23
N GLN A 566 -58.20 25.03 -92.20
CA GLN A 566 -57.57 26.38 -92.25
C GLN A 566 -56.81 26.74 -90.95
N THR A 567 -55.48 26.66 -91.03
CA THR A 567 -54.52 27.42 -90.20
C THR A 567 -54.04 28.63 -90.98
N SER A 568 -54.20 29.85 -90.47
CA SER A 568 -53.26 30.98 -90.70
C SER A 568 -53.70 32.23 -89.95
N ASN A 569 -52.90 32.68 -88.96
CA ASN A 569 -52.49 34.07 -88.72
C ASN A 569 -52.04 34.31 -87.27
N ARG A 570 -50.73 34.18 -86.98
CA ARG A 570 -50.04 34.92 -85.89
C ARG A 570 -48.52 34.87 -86.05
N ILE A 571 -47.96 35.76 -86.88
CA ILE A 571 -46.51 36.07 -86.90
C ILE A 571 -46.36 37.60 -87.04
N TYR A 572 -46.35 38.32 -85.92
CA TYR A 572 -45.85 39.71 -85.81
C TYR A 572 -45.46 40.04 -84.35
N GLY A 573 -44.48 39.32 -83.79
CA GLY A 573 -43.96 39.57 -82.43
C GLY A 573 -42.43 39.49 -82.26
N GLY A 574 -41.68 39.12 -83.32
CA GLY A 574 -40.25 38.78 -83.19
C GLY A 574 -39.25 39.93 -83.35
N ILE A 575 -39.66 41.12 -83.80
CA ILE A 575 -38.71 42.18 -84.23
C ILE A 575 -38.46 43.24 -83.14
N ALA A 576 -39.25 43.25 -82.06
CA ALA A 576 -39.06 44.19 -80.94
C ALA A 576 -38.03 43.72 -79.89
N GLY A 577 -37.77 42.40 -79.78
CA GLY A 577 -36.89 41.83 -78.75
C GLY A 577 -35.39 41.96 -79.04
N THR A 578 -35.00 42.03 -80.32
CA THR A 578 -33.58 42.02 -80.72
C THR A 578 -32.89 43.37 -80.54
N ILE A 579 -33.63 44.47 -80.54
CA ILE A 579 -33.10 45.84 -80.37
C ILE A 579 -32.81 46.15 -78.88
N ILE A 580 -33.54 45.54 -77.94
CA ILE A 580 -33.36 45.74 -76.50
C ILE A 580 -32.11 45.00 -75.98
N LEU A 581 -31.75 43.86 -76.58
CA LEU A 581 -30.59 43.05 -76.18
C LEU A 581 -29.24 43.70 -76.57
N ILE A 582 -29.21 44.42 -77.70
CA ILE A 582 -27.97 45.07 -78.21
C ILE A 582 -27.62 46.32 -77.38
N ILE A 583 -28.61 47.03 -76.84
CA ILE A 583 -28.41 48.20 -75.98
C ILE A 583 -27.88 47.81 -74.58
N ALA A 584 -28.27 46.63 -74.07
CA ALA A 584 -27.80 46.11 -72.78
C ALA A 584 -26.34 45.63 -72.79
N ILE A 585 -25.84 45.13 -73.93
CA ILE A 585 -24.46 44.62 -74.09
C ILE A 585 -23.44 45.77 -74.27
N ALA A 586 -23.86 46.90 -74.87
CA ALA A 586 -23.00 48.08 -75.01
C ALA A 586 -22.83 48.86 -73.68
N GLY A 587 -23.83 48.84 -72.79
CA GLY A 587 -23.78 49.52 -71.49
C GLY A 587 -22.85 48.87 -70.47
N SER A 588 -22.71 47.54 -70.50
CA SER A 588 -21.88 46.78 -69.56
C SER A 588 -20.36 46.91 -69.83
N ALA A 589 -19.96 47.11 -71.10
CA ALA A 589 -18.55 47.34 -71.46
C ALA A 589 -17.99 48.69 -70.96
N VAL A 590 -18.82 49.73 -70.89
CA VAL A 590 -18.42 51.09 -70.44
C VAL A 590 -18.19 51.13 -68.93
N VAL A 591 -18.99 50.38 -68.15
CA VAL A 591 -18.86 50.28 -66.68
C VAL A 591 -17.59 49.50 -66.28
N ILE A 592 -17.27 48.42 -67.00
CA ILE A 592 -16.06 47.61 -66.76
C ILE A 592 -14.78 48.43 -67.08
N PHE A 593 -14.79 49.24 -68.15
CA PHE A 593 -13.67 50.14 -68.48
C PHE A 593 -13.41 51.20 -67.39
N PHE A 594 -14.46 51.76 -66.77
CA PHE A 594 -14.32 52.73 -65.68
C PHE A 594 -13.81 52.09 -64.37
N ILE A 595 -14.18 50.84 -64.07
CA ILE A 595 -13.71 50.12 -62.88
C ILE A 595 -12.22 49.74 -63.00
N ILE A 596 -11.76 49.35 -64.20
CA ILE A 596 -10.34 49.04 -64.47
C ILE A 596 -9.47 50.33 -64.46
N LYS A 597 -9.99 51.46 -64.94
CA LYS A 597 -9.31 52.77 -64.87
C LYS A 597 -9.17 53.29 -63.43
N ARG A 598 -10.17 53.07 -62.57
CA ARG A 598 -10.17 53.49 -61.15
C ARG A 598 -9.25 52.64 -60.26
N ARG A 599 -8.98 51.36 -60.62
CA ARG A 599 -8.05 50.47 -59.90
C ARG A 599 -6.56 50.67 -60.28
N ARG A 600 -6.24 51.32 -61.40
CA ARG A 600 -4.85 51.57 -61.85
C ARG A 600 -4.23 52.89 -61.34
N GLN A 601 -5.00 53.80 -60.76
CA GLN A 601 -4.51 55.11 -60.29
C GLN A 601 -4.22 55.20 -58.77
N ARG A 602 -4.41 54.12 -57.98
CA ARG A 602 -4.15 54.12 -56.53
C ARG A 602 -2.90 53.39 -56.06
N ASN A 603 -2.13 52.75 -56.97
CA ASN A 603 -0.96 51.93 -56.63
C ASN A 603 0.40 52.52 -57.04
N PHE A 604 0.54 53.85 -57.07
CA PHE A 604 1.86 54.47 -57.29
C PHE A 604 1.94 55.81 -56.56
N ILE A 605 3.05 56.01 -55.84
CA ILE A 605 3.48 57.21 -55.08
C ILE A 605 3.14 57.13 -53.56
N VAL A 606 3.97 56.46 -52.72
CA VAL A 606 5.29 56.83 -52.16
C VAL A 606 5.16 57.59 -50.81
N ASP A 607 5.54 56.90 -49.71
CA ASP A 607 6.04 57.43 -48.41
C ASP A 607 7.31 58.31 -48.62
N PRO A 608 7.78 59.24 -47.74
CA PRO A 608 8.03 58.97 -46.30
C PRO A 608 8.11 60.19 -45.33
N MET A 609 8.63 59.92 -44.12
CA MET A 609 9.17 60.77 -43.02
C MET A 609 8.18 61.03 -41.87
N ASN A 610 8.22 60.35 -40.71
CA ASN A 610 9.28 59.98 -39.75
C ASN A 610 9.75 61.12 -38.82
N SER A 611 9.54 60.91 -37.52
CA SER A 611 10.42 61.14 -36.35
C SER A 611 9.54 61.36 -35.11
N GLY A 612 9.70 60.70 -33.97
CA GLY A 612 10.68 59.72 -33.44
C GLY A 612 10.34 59.60 -31.95
N ASN A 613 10.34 58.43 -31.31
CA ASN A 613 11.45 57.76 -30.60
C ASN A 613 10.78 56.95 -29.46
N LEU A 614 11.24 55.81 -28.93
CA LEU A 614 12.58 55.24 -28.74
C LEU A 614 12.54 53.69 -28.72
N LEU A 615 13.60 53.12 -29.34
CA LEU A 615 14.49 52.01 -28.92
C LEU A 615 13.87 50.65 -28.55
N GLU A 616 14.02 49.62 -29.41
CA GLU A 616 15.20 48.72 -29.61
C GLU A 616 15.28 47.64 -28.52
N GLN A 617 15.57 46.36 -28.74
CA GLN A 617 16.17 45.51 -29.78
C GLN A 617 15.91 44.06 -29.26
N SER A 618 16.03 42.91 -29.93
CA SER A 618 16.48 42.48 -31.26
C SER A 618 16.24 40.96 -31.36
N GLU A 619 15.84 40.51 -32.56
CA GLU A 619 16.29 39.31 -33.32
C GLU A 619 16.29 37.92 -32.64
N ALA A 620 15.43 37.00 -33.11
CA ALA A 620 15.67 35.97 -34.14
C ALA A 620 16.32 34.70 -33.53
N THR A 621 15.93 33.45 -33.82
CA THR A 621 15.77 32.79 -35.12
C THR A 621 15.20 31.36 -34.90
N GLU A 622 14.66 30.74 -35.96
CA GLU A 622 14.58 29.28 -36.25
C GLU A 622 13.76 28.34 -35.32
N SER A 623 12.67 27.73 -35.78
CA SER A 623 12.51 26.52 -36.63
C SER A 623 12.54 25.18 -35.87
N ILE A 624 11.38 24.50 -35.90
CA ILE A 624 11.21 23.05 -36.17
C ILE A 624 11.53 22.03 -35.04
N LEU A 625 10.54 21.12 -34.87
CA LEU A 625 10.55 19.74 -34.33
C LEU A 625 10.36 19.44 -32.82
N THR A 626 9.45 18.48 -32.63
CA THR A 626 9.44 17.32 -31.71
C THR A 626 9.10 17.47 -30.23
N GLU A 627 8.05 16.69 -29.90
CA GLU A 627 7.94 15.67 -28.84
C GLU A 627 8.11 16.02 -27.35
N GLU A 628 7.09 15.53 -26.64
CA GLU A 628 7.13 14.78 -25.39
C GLU A 628 7.53 15.46 -24.07
N SER A 629 6.58 15.24 -23.14
CA SER A 629 6.81 14.72 -21.80
C SER A 629 7.08 15.70 -20.66
N SER A 630 6.13 15.62 -19.74
CA SER A 630 6.31 15.53 -18.29
C SER A 630 6.49 16.79 -17.46
N TYR A 631 5.81 16.69 -16.32
CA TYR A 631 5.88 17.44 -15.08
C TYR A 631 4.98 18.69 -14.93
N ILE A 632 3.99 18.42 -14.06
CA ILE A 632 3.21 19.30 -13.17
C ILE A 632 1.88 19.77 -13.74
#